data_AF-A0A3P6CUR6-F1
#
_entry.id   AF-A0A3P6CUR6-F1
#
_cell.length_a   1.000
_cell.length_b   1.000
_cell.length_c   1.000
_cell.angle_alpha   90.00
_cell.angle_beta   90.00
_cell.angle_gamma   90.00
#
_symmetry.space_group_name_H-M   'P 1'
#
loop_
_entity.id
_entity.type
_entity.pdbx_description
1 polymer ?
#
loop_
_entity_poly.entity_id
_entity_poly.type
_entity_poly.pdbx_seq_one_letter_code
_entity_poly.pdbx_strand_id
1 'polypeptide(L)'
;VEKLRSAYAGSVLPVPDFTGLADLVTDFGGMQLCPPLTRRPPGRPKKQRFFSRGEKIMKRMRRRTVCSRCKGFGHNKATCKEAI
;
A
#
# COMPACT_ATOMS: atom_id res chain seq x y z
N VAL A 1 -21.71 -2.93 -18.77
CA VAL A 1 -22.29 -4.29 -18.62
C VAL A 1 -21.45 -5.34 -19.36
N GLU A 2 -21.07 -5.11 -20.61
CA GLU A 2 -20.28 -6.04 -21.42
C GLU A 2 -18.94 -6.44 -20.80
N LYS A 3 -18.18 -5.46 -20.28
CA LYS A 3 -16.89 -5.72 -19.59
C LYS A 3 -17.02 -6.57 -18.32
N LEU A 4 -18.18 -6.53 -17.66
CA LEU A 4 -18.45 -7.36 -16.48
C LEU A 4 -18.73 -8.80 -16.92
N ARG A 5 -19.51 -9.00 -17.99
CA ARG A 5 -19.81 -10.32 -18.53
C ARG A 5 -18.57 -11.03 -19.06
N SER A 6 -17.66 -10.31 -19.72
CA SER A 6 -16.40 -10.89 -20.20
C SER A 6 -15.48 -11.36 -19.06
N ALA A 7 -15.52 -10.71 -17.90
CA ALA A 7 -14.69 -11.08 -16.75
C ALA A 7 -15.10 -12.42 -16.13
N TYR A 8 -16.36 -12.83 -16.29
CA TYR A 8 -16.92 -14.09 -15.79
C TYR A 8 -17.30 -15.06 -16.92
N ALA A 9 -16.75 -14.86 -18.13
CA ALA A 9 -17.00 -15.75 -19.26
C ALA A 9 -16.30 -17.12 -19.10
N GLY A 10 -15.26 -17.20 -18.27
CA GLY A 10 -14.58 -18.45 -17.94
C GLY A 10 -15.27 -19.23 -16.82
N SER A 11 -15.20 -20.56 -16.88
CA SER A 11 -15.74 -21.45 -15.87
C SER A 11 -14.91 -21.38 -14.58
N VAL A 12 -15.57 -21.19 -13.43
CA VAL A 12 -14.95 -21.39 -12.12
C VAL A 12 -15.16 -22.85 -11.73
N LEU A 13 -14.10 -23.66 -11.83
CA LEU A 13 -14.18 -25.06 -11.43
C LEU A 13 -14.28 -25.17 -9.90
N PRO A 14 -15.04 -26.14 -9.38
CA PRO A 14 -15.02 -26.43 -7.95
C PRO A 14 -13.61 -26.84 -7.53
N VAL A 15 -13.28 -26.63 -6.25
CA VAL A 15 -12.04 -27.15 -5.68
C VAL A 15 -12.04 -28.67 -5.89
N PRO A 16 -11.02 -29.25 -6.54
CA PRO A 16 -10.96 -30.69 -6.75
C PRO A 16 -10.85 -31.41 -5.40
N ASP A 17 -11.38 -32.63 -5.32
CA ASP A 17 -11.24 -33.48 -4.15
C ASP A 17 -9.76 -33.72 -3.83
N PHE A 18 -9.44 -33.85 -2.54
CA PHE A 18 -8.06 -34.07 -2.06
C PHE A 18 -7.52 -35.48 -2.37
N THR A 19 -8.13 -36.21 -3.31
CA THR A 19 -7.86 -37.62 -3.64
C THR A 19 -6.48 -37.90 -4.25
N GLY A 20 -5.63 -36.88 -4.44
CA GLY A 20 -4.21 -37.00 -4.79
C GLY A 20 -3.27 -36.25 -3.82
N LEU A 21 -3.79 -35.75 -2.68
CA LEU A 21 -2.96 -35.01 -1.73
C LEU A 21 -1.91 -35.90 -1.06
N ALA A 22 -2.20 -37.20 -0.90
CA ALA A 22 -1.24 -38.17 -0.39
C ALA A 22 -0.01 -38.29 -1.31
N ASP A 23 -0.22 -38.33 -2.63
CA ASP A 23 0.87 -38.39 -3.62
C ASP A 23 1.72 -37.11 -3.58
N LEU A 24 1.09 -35.94 -3.44
CA LEU A 24 1.80 -34.67 -3.23
C LEU A 24 2.58 -34.62 -1.91
N VAL A 25 2.05 -35.22 -0.84
CA VAL A 25 2.77 -35.34 0.44
C VAL A 25 3.93 -36.31 0.32
N THR A 26 3.84 -37.35 -0.50
CA THR A 26 4.98 -38.23 -0.79
C THR A 26 6.06 -37.51 -1.60
N ASP A 27 5.67 -36.73 -2.62
CA ASP A 27 6.59 -36.01 -3.49
C ASP A 27 7.26 -34.80 -2.82
N PHE A 28 6.55 -34.12 -1.91
CA PHE A 28 7.00 -32.88 -1.25
C PHE A 28 7.19 -32.99 0.26
N GLY A 29 6.93 -34.14 0.88
CA GLY A 29 6.89 -34.33 2.35
C GLY A 29 8.22 -34.15 3.08
N GLY A 30 9.32 -34.03 2.35
CA GLY A 30 10.64 -33.67 2.90
C GLY A 30 11.14 -32.27 2.49
N MET A 31 10.37 -31.53 1.69
CA MET A 31 10.84 -30.29 1.08
C MET A 31 10.62 -29.09 2.02
N GLN A 32 11.69 -28.66 2.69
CA GLN A 32 11.65 -27.47 3.54
C GLN A 32 11.60 -26.20 2.66
N LEU A 33 10.40 -25.69 2.42
CA LEU A 33 10.20 -24.43 1.70
C LEU A 33 10.63 -23.25 2.58
N CYS A 34 11.88 -22.82 2.42
CA CYS A 34 12.35 -21.58 2.99
C CYS A 34 11.78 -20.38 2.22
N PRO A 35 11.37 -19.30 2.89
CA PRO A 35 11.09 -18.04 2.22
C PRO A 35 12.26 -17.63 1.32
N PRO A 36 12.01 -16.99 0.17
CA PRO A 36 13.08 -16.60 -0.72
C PRO A 36 14.05 -15.66 0.00
N LEU A 37 15.34 -15.81 -0.28
CA LEU A 37 16.45 -15.01 0.26
C LEU A 37 16.43 -13.56 -0.25
N THR A 38 15.31 -12.89 -0.10
CA THR A 38 15.11 -11.50 -0.47
C THR A 38 15.50 -10.59 0.69
N ARG A 39 16.20 -9.49 0.38
CA ARG A 39 16.40 -8.44 1.37
C ARG A 39 15.05 -7.81 1.69
N ARG A 40 14.76 -7.63 2.98
CA ARG A 40 13.60 -6.83 3.40
C ARG A 40 13.71 -5.44 2.78
N PRO A 41 12.65 -4.90 2.17
CA PRO A 41 12.67 -3.54 1.67
C PRO A 41 12.96 -2.56 2.81
N PRO A 42 13.56 -1.39 2.52
CA PRO A 42 13.75 -0.37 3.54
C PRO A 42 12.41 -0.07 4.23
N GLY A 43 12.41 -0.06 5.55
CA GLY A 43 11.23 0.26 6.33
C GLY A 43 10.69 1.66 6.02
N ARG A 44 9.51 1.98 6.55
CA ARG A 44 8.89 3.29 6.38
C ARG A 44 9.88 4.40 6.74
N PRO A 45 10.10 5.40 5.87
CA PRO A 45 10.92 6.55 6.20
C PRO A 45 10.48 7.20 7.51
N LYS A 46 11.43 7.58 8.36
CA LYS A 46 11.14 8.26 9.63
C LYS A 46 10.40 9.58 9.34
N LYS A 47 9.44 9.94 10.20
CA LYS A 47 8.72 11.23 10.10
C LYS A 47 9.66 12.43 10.22
N GLN A 48 10.73 12.29 11.01
CA GLN A 48 11.80 13.27 11.11
C GLN A 48 12.96 12.86 10.19
N ARG A 49 13.37 13.79 9.31
CA ARG A 49 14.54 13.65 8.45
C ARG A 49 15.80 14.01 9.26
N PHE A 50 16.84 13.18 9.17
CA PHE A 50 18.19 13.55 9.59
C PHE A 50 18.88 14.31 8.46
N PHE A 51 19.50 15.44 8.79
CA PHE A 51 20.22 16.29 7.85
C PHE A 51 21.67 15.83 7.72
N SER A 52 22.22 15.82 6.50
CA SER A 52 23.63 15.51 6.26
C SER A 52 24.54 16.68 6.68
N ARG A 53 25.84 16.42 6.88
CA ARG A 53 26.86 17.47 7.11
C ARG A 53 26.78 18.50 5.97
N GLY A 54 26.53 19.77 6.31
CA GLY A 54 26.44 20.87 5.34
C GLY A 54 25.03 21.22 4.86
N GLU A 55 24.00 20.44 5.22
CA GLU A 55 22.61 20.78 4.89
C GLU A 55 22.11 21.91 5.81
N LYS A 56 22.15 23.17 5.31
CA LYS A 56 21.61 24.33 6.03
C LYS A 56 20.08 24.31 5.96
N ILE A 57 19.42 24.24 7.12
CA ILE A 57 17.98 24.43 7.22
C ILE A 57 17.68 25.91 6.93
N MET A 58 17.44 26.25 5.66
CA MET A 58 16.68 27.46 5.39
C MET A 58 15.32 27.23 6.04
N LYS A 59 15.00 28.00 7.10
CA LYS A 59 13.64 28.04 7.66
C LYS A 59 12.72 28.40 6.50
N ARG A 60 12.16 27.40 5.80
CA ARG A 60 11.14 27.64 4.78
C ARG A 60 10.06 28.41 5.50
N MET A 61 9.81 29.63 5.07
CA MET A 61 8.66 30.41 5.50
C MET A 61 7.46 29.46 5.42
N ARG A 62 6.88 29.11 6.58
CA ARG A 62 5.71 28.23 6.59
C ARG A 62 4.66 28.94 5.75
N ARG A 63 4.37 28.39 4.57
CA ARG A 63 3.31 28.93 3.72
C ARG A 63 2.06 29.00 4.58
N ARG A 64 1.49 30.20 4.73
CA ARG A 64 0.23 30.36 5.46
C ARG A 64 -0.80 29.52 4.69
N THR A 65 -1.30 28.46 5.32
CA THR A 65 -2.35 27.64 4.72
C THR A 65 -3.59 28.51 4.61
N VAL A 66 -4.01 28.78 3.37
CA VAL A 66 -5.26 29.49 3.06
C VAL A 66 -6.28 28.45 2.62
N CYS A 67 -7.45 28.47 3.25
CA CYS A 67 -8.54 27.58 2.88
C CYS A 67 -9.13 28.01 1.53
N SER A 68 -9.23 27.08 0.57
CA SER A 68 -9.82 27.40 -0.74
C SER A 68 -11.34 27.56 -0.73
N ARG A 69 -12.03 27.18 0.37
CA ARG A 69 -13.48 27.37 0.55
C ARG A 69 -13.77 28.75 1.16
N CYS A 70 -13.33 28.99 2.40
CA CYS A 70 -13.66 30.21 3.14
C CYS A 70 -12.60 31.31 3.05
N LYS A 71 -11.47 31.07 2.37
CA LYS A 71 -10.32 31.99 2.27
C LYS A 71 -9.66 32.37 3.61
N GLY A 72 -10.06 31.73 4.72
CA GLY A 72 -9.45 31.89 6.03
C GLY A 72 -8.07 31.24 6.15
N PHE A 73 -7.29 31.67 7.14
CA PHE A 73 -5.95 31.14 7.42
C PHE A 73 -5.97 29.99 8.44
N GLY A 74 -4.90 29.19 8.47
CA GLY A 74 -4.62 28.21 9.53
C GLY A 74 -5.29 26.86 9.35
N HIS A 75 -6.08 26.67 8.29
CA HIS A 75 -6.71 25.41 7.95
C HIS A 75 -6.81 25.24 6.43
N ASN A 76 -7.06 24.03 5.95
CA ASN A 76 -7.24 23.73 4.53
C ASN A 76 -8.72 23.40 4.24
N LYS A 77 -9.08 23.21 2.96
CA LYS A 77 -10.46 22.85 2.55
C LYS A 77 -10.98 21.60 3.25
N ALA A 78 -10.10 20.62 3.53
CA ALA A 78 -10.48 19.35 4.14
C ALA A 78 -10.85 19.48 5.63
N THR A 79 -10.25 20.44 6.34
CA THR A 79 -10.55 20.70 7.76
C THR A 79 -11.42 21.94 7.98
N CYS A 80 -12.01 22.48 6.92
CA CYS A 80 -12.87 23.66 6.97
C CYS A 80 -14.24 23.29 7.54
N LYS A 81 -14.67 24.03 8.58
CA LYS A 81 -15.97 23.85 9.26
C LYS A 81 -17.09 24.69 8.67
N GLU A 82 -16.79 25.59 7.75
CA GLU A 82 -17.79 26.37 7.03
C GLU A 82 -18.63 25.45 6.13
N ALA A 83 -19.94 25.74 6.08
CA ALA A 83 -20.88 25.08 5.19
C ALA A 83 -20.45 25.25 3.72
N ILE A 84 -20.88 24.31 2.88
CA ILE A 84 -20.70 24.36 1.42
C ILE A 84 -21.80 25.23 0.83
#